data_AF-A0A810L865-F1
#
_entry.id   AF-A0A810L865-F1
#
_cell.length_a   1.000
_cell.length_b   1.000
_cell.length_c   1.000
_cell.angle_alpha   90.00
_cell.angle_beta   90.00
_cell.angle_gamma   90.00
#
_symmetry.space_group_name_H-M   'P 1'
#
loop_
_entity.id
_entity.type
_entity.pdbx_description
1 polymer ?
#
loop_
_entity_poly.entity_id
_entity_poly.type
_entity_poly.pdbx_seq_one_letter_code
_entity_poly.pdbx_strand_id
1 'polypeptide(L)'
;MGQGIVHRTVKVPPAGSQVFISPAAGVHGQGSFWGLLVSSTDGLVDDHAYLRVCRIEDVDGDATVRTFYCQLSGLLVKDAE
;
A
#
# COMPACT_ATOMS: atom_id res chain seq x y z
N MET A 1 8.37 8.37 -17.54
CA MET A 1 7.82 7.94 -16.23
C MET A 1 8.71 8.56 -15.16
N GLY A 2 8.22 9.59 -14.48
CA GLY A 2 8.96 10.26 -13.40
C GLY A 2 9.32 9.26 -12.29
N GLN A 3 10.53 9.36 -11.76
CA GLN A 3 10.92 8.62 -10.56
C GLN A 3 10.20 9.27 -9.37
N GLY A 4 8.94 8.91 -9.15
CA GLY A 4 8.18 9.37 -7.98
C GLY A 4 8.96 9.11 -6.68
N ILE A 5 8.91 10.07 -5.76
CA ILE A 5 9.66 10.02 -4.50
C ILE A 5 9.14 8.87 -3.65
N VAL A 6 10.03 7.93 -3.31
CA VAL A 6 9.74 6.84 -2.40
C VAL A 6 10.08 7.26 -0.98
N HIS A 7 9.12 7.14 -0.07
CA HIS A 7 9.30 7.49 1.33
C HIS A 7 8.51 6.56 2.26
N ARG A 8 8.86 6.58 3.55
CA ARG A 8 8.03 5.96 4.60
C ARG A 8 6.97 6.95 5.05
N THR A 9 5.80 6.46 5.41
CA THR A 9 4.71 7.30 5.93
C THR A 9 4.37 6.94 7.38
N VAL A 10 3.76 7.88 8.09
CA VAL A 10 3.05 7.63 9.37
C VAL A 10 1.57 8.01 9.24
N LYS A 11 1.14 8.36 8.03
CA LYS A 11 -0.23 8.75 7.69
C LYS A 11 -0.74 7.85 6.59
N VAL A 12 -2.06 7.65 6.58
CA VAL A 12 -2.73 6.91 5.52
C VAL A 12 -2.50 7.63 4.18
N PRO A 13 -1.87 6.98 3.19
CA PRO A 13 -1.66 7.61 1.88
C PRO A 13 -2.99 7.74 1.13
N PRO A 14 -3.14 8.73 0.24
CA PRO A 14 -4.35 8.89 -0.55
C PRO A 14 -4.56 7.72 -1.52
N ALA A 15 -5.81 7.50 -1.94
CA ALA A 15 -6.11 6.59 -3.03
C ALA A 15 -5.35 7.02 -4.31
N GLY A 16 -4.88 6.05 -5.07
CA GLY A 16 -4.01 6.26 -6.25
C GLY A 16 -2.51 6.21 -5.95
N SER A 17 -2.09 6.32 -4.67
CA SER A 17 -0.69 6.11 -4.30
C SER A 17 -0.25 4.67 -4.56
N GLN A 18 1.03 4.48 -4.91
CA GLN A 18 1.65 3.16 -4.95
C GLN A 18 2.20 2.84 -3.56
N VAL A 19 1.87 1.67 -3.03
CA VAL A 19 2.30 1.21 -1.71
C VAL A 19 3.06 -0.10 -1.81
N PHE A 20 4.12 -0.27 -1.03
CA PHE A 20 4.89 -1.50 -0.99
C PHE A 20 4.41 -2.41 0.14
N ILE A 21 3.67 -3.46 -0.23
CA ILE A 21 3.18 -4.46 0.71
C ILE A 21 4.32 -5.42 1.01
N SER A 22 4.69 -5.55 2.29
CA SER A 22 5.80 -6.38 2.74
C SER A 22 5.72 -6.71 4.24
N PRO A 23 6.53 -7.66 4.74
CA PRO A 23 6.63 -7.93 6.18
C PRO A 23 7.03 -6.72 7.03
N ALA A 24 7.74 -5.73 6.46
CA ALA A 24 8.09 -4.51 7.18
C ALA A 24 6.85 -3.68 7.54
N ALA A 25 5.80 -3.74 6.71
CA ALA A 25 4.50 -3.12 6.98
C ALA A 25 3.56 -4.04 7.80
N GLY A 26 4.07 -5.11 8.42
CA GLY A 26 3.27 -6.07 9.19
C GLY A 26 2.50 -7.11 8.36
N VAL A 27 2.72 -7.15 7.03
CA VAL A 27 2.02 -8.10 6.15
C VAL A 27 2.90 -9.32 5.87
N HIS A 28 2.57 -10.45 6.50
CA HIS A 28 3.33 -11.70 6.39
C HIS A 28 2.68 -12.72 5.45
N GLY A 29 3.49 -13.60 4.87
CA GLY A 29 3.01 -14.75 4.07
C GLY A 29 2.50 -14.43 2.66
N GLN A 30 2.58 -13.18 2.20
CA GLN A 30 2.07 -12.72 0.89
C GLN A 30 3.20 -12.34 -0.10
N GLY A 31 4.46 -12.54 0.29
CA GLY A 31 5.62 -12.02 -0.45
C GLY A 31 5.80 -10.51 -0.24
N SER A 32 6.46 -9.85 -1.20
CA SER A 32 6.57 -8.38 -1.20
C SER A 32 6.37 -7.84 -2.62
N PHE A 33 5.59 -6.77 -2.75
CA PHE A 33 5.20 -6.24 -4.05
C PHE A 33 4.74 -4.78 -3.95
N TRP A 34 4.83 -4.07 -5.07
CA TRP A 34 4.17 -2.78 -5.24
C TRP A 34 2.71 -2.99 -5.65
N GLY A 35 1.82 -2.25 -5.01
CA GLY A 35 0.40 -2.24 -5.33
C GLY A 35 -0.15 -0.82 -5.42
N LEU A 36 -1.22 -0.67 -6.19
CA LEU A 36 -2.01 0.54 -6.26
C LEU A 36 -3.03 0.55 -5.12
N LEU A 37 -2.99 1.59 -4.29
CA LEU A 37 -3.97 1.79 -3.23
C LEU A 37 -5.30 2.27 -3.84
N VAL A 38 -6.36 1.49 -3.66
CA VAL A 38 -7.70 1.80 -4.14
C VAL A 38 -8.48 2.63 -3.10
N SER A 39 -8.41 2.21 -1.84
CA SER A 39 -9.06 2.90 -0.72
C SER A 39 -8.48 2.42 0.61
N SER A 40 -8.71 3.17 1.68
CA SER A 40 -8.24 2.85 3.02
C SER A 40 -9.32 3.06 4.08
N THR A 41 -9.21 2.34 5.18
CA THR A 41 -9.98 2.56 6.41
C THR A 41 -9.00 2.59 7.58
N ASP A 42 -9.23 3.45 8.56
CA ASP A 42 -8.41 3.51 9.76
C ASP A 42 -8.36 2.15 10.46
N GLY A 43 -7.19 1.84 11.04
CA GLY A 43 -7.00 0.64 11.84
C GLY A 43 -7.67 0.74 13.20
N LEU A 44 -7.72 -0.40 13.91
CA LEU A 44 -8.18 -0.45 15.31
C LEU A 44 -7.11 0.03 16.30
N VAL A 45 -5.86 0.17 15.84
CA VAL A 45 -4.70 0.59 16.63
C VAL A 45 -4.07 1.79 15.90
N ASP A 46 -3.53 2.72 16.68
CA ASP A 46 -2.78 3.86 16.15
C ASP A 46 -1.67 3.41 15.18
N ASP A 47 -1.39 4.26 14.20
CA ASP A 47 -0.39 4.02 13.14
C ASP A 47 -0.63 2.76 12.29
N HIS A 48 -1.86 2.22 12.28
CA HIS A 48 -2.26 1.12 11.41
C HIS A 48 -3.46 1.51 10.54
N ALA A 49 -3.58 0.84 9.39
CA ALA A 49 -4.71 1.02 8.48
C ALA A 49 -5.04 -0.28 7.74
N TYR A 50 -6.31 -0.42 7.37
CA TYR A 50 -6.75 -1.40 6.38
C TYR A 50 -6.64 -0.79 4.99
N LEU A 51 -5.76 -1.34 4.16
CA LEU A 51 -5.50 -0.87 2.81
C LEU A 51 -6.09 -1.84 1.79
N ARG A 52 -6.96 -1.34 0.90
CA ARG A 52 -7.48 -2.10 -0.25
C ARG A 52 -6.55 -1.86 -1.42
N VAL A 53 -5.81 -2.88 -1.82
CA VAL A 53 -4.68 -2.78 -2.76
C VAL A 53 -4.86 -3.77 -3.90
N CYS A 54 -4.59 -3.30 -5.11
CA CYS A 54 -4.40 -4.13 -6.30
C CYS A 54 -2.91 -4.21 -6.62
N ARG A 55 -2.38 -5.35 -7.07
CA ARG A 55 -0.95 -5.42 -7.48
C ARG A 55 -0.75 -4.62 -8.76
N ILE A 56 0.35 -3.89 -8.88
CA ILE A 56 0.62 -3.07 -10.08
C ILE A 56 0.64 -3.93 -11.36
N GLU A 57 1.19 -5.15 -11.27
CA GLU A 57 1.26 -6.09 -12.39
C GLU A 57 -0.11 -6.53 -12.93
N ASP A 58 -1.16 -6.43 -12.13
CA ASP A 58 -2.52 -6.89 -12.45
C ASP A 58 -3.48 -5.74 -12.84
N VAL A 59 -3.07 -4.47 -12.70
CA VAL A 59 -3.98 -3.31 -12.85
C VAL A 59 -4.60 -3.21 -14.24
N ASP A 60 -3.82 -3.48 -15.29
CA ASP A 60 -4.29 -3.40 -16.68
C ASP A 60 -4.99 -4.69 -17.16
N GLY A 61 -5.11 -5.69 -16.28
CA GLY A 61 -5.68 -7.00 -16.57
C GLY A 61 -6.85 -7.36 -15.66
N ASP A 62 -6.80 -8.54 -15.06
CA ASP A 62 -7.81 -9.03 -14.11
C ASP A 62 -7.50 -8.51 -12.69
N ALA A 63 -7.73 -7.22 -12.50
CA ALA A 63 -7.39 -6.50 -11.28
C ALA A 63 -8.12 -7.09 -10.05
N THR A 64 -7.40 -7.85 -9.24
CA THR A 64 -7.90 -8.37 -7.96
C THR A 64 -7.53 -7.43 -6.83
N VAL A 65 -8.54 -6.85 -6.17
CA VAL A 65 -8.35 -6.01 -4.98
C VAL A 65 -8.37 -6.86 -3.71
N ARG A 66 -7.34 -6.74 -2.88
CA ARG A 66 -7.24 -7.42 -1.57
C ARG A 66 -7.07 -6.41 -0.45
N THR A 67 -7.57 -6.75 0.74
CA THR A 67 -7.41 -5.93 1.94
C THR A 67 -6.22 -6.43 2.75
N PHE A 68 -5.33 -5.51 3.13
CA PHE A 68 -4.20 -5.76 4.00
C PHE A 68 -4.29 -4.88 5.24
N TYR A 69 -4.06 -5.46 6.42
CA TYR A 69 -3.85 -4.68 7.64
C TYR A 69 -2.36 -4.32 7.71
N CYS A 70 -2.06 -3.03 7.71
CA CYS A 70 -0.69 -2.54 7.56
C CYS A 70 -0.31 -1.61 8.71
N GLN A 71 0.91 -1.76 9.20
CA GLN A 71 1.58 -0.77 10.04
C GLN A 71 2.16 0.34 9.14
N LEU A 72 1.76 1.58 9.35
CA LEU A 72 2.10 2.72 8.49
C LEU A 72 3.60 3.02 8.51
N SER A 73 4.24 2.99 9.69
CA SER A 73 5.68 3.30 9.84
C SER A 73 6.61 2.35 9.06
N GLY A 74 6.13 1.16 8.71
CA GLY A 74 6.81 0.18 7.88
C GLY A 74 6.42 0.20 6.40
N LEU A 75 5.42 1.02 6.04
CA LEU A 75 4.88 1.11 4.69
C LEU A 75 5.71 2.10 3.85
N LEU A 76 6.22 1.62 2.71
CA LEU A 76 6.78 2.51 1.69
C LEU A 76 5.67 2.97 0.76
N VAL A 77 5.67 4.26 0.48
CA VAL A 77 4.73 4.94 -0.42
C VAL A 77 5.54 5.60 -1.52
N LYS A 78 5.01 5.50 -2.73
CA LYS A 78 5.43 6.27 -3.88
C LYS A 78 4.22 7.08 -4.35
N ASP A 79 4.34 8.39 -4.28
CA ASP A 79 3.26 9.29 -4.67
C ASP A 79 3.03 9.22 -6.19
N ALA A 80 1.76 9.35 -6.58
CA ALA A 80 1.40 9.63 -7.95
C ALA A 80 1.72 11.11 -8.22
N GLU A 81 2.46 11.39 -9.29
CA GLU A 81 2.63 12.78 -9.81
C GLU A 81 1.28 13.33 -10.31
#